data_AF-A0A355H874-F1
#
_entry.id   AF-A0A355H874-F1
#
_cell.length_a   1.000
_cell.length_b   1.000
_cell.length_c   1.000
_cell.angle_alpha   90.00
_cell.angle_beta   90.00
_cell.angle_gamma   90.00
#
_symmetry.space_group_name_H-M   'P 1'
#
loop_
_entity.id
_entity.type
_entity.pdbx_description
1 polymer ?
#
loop_
_entity_poly.entity_id
_entity_poly.type
_entity_poly.pdbx_seq_one_letter_code
_entity_poly.pdbx_strand_id
1 'polypeptide(L)'
;MLFARIYFPLALGYAISYFYRNANAIIEGDLVRELGLGPADLGLLTSVYFISFAAFQLPLGVLLDRYGPRRTESTLLLFAALGAWIFSQSDSLSGLIAGRLLIGLGVSACLMAAFKAYVIWFSSERLPTINGLQMVAGGLGALGATIPLQNALSFTDWRGVFSGFAVITFFSALCLWVFLPEHQKPDEQLPELKKQIKEMWQVFRSKIFWGIAPLAAISQGSNMAIQGLWMKPWLRDVAGISGDAAAQLLFAMILAFIAGFLTLGIIA
;
A
#
# COMPACT_ATOMS: atom_id res chain seq x y z
N MET A 1 25.93 4.35 4.51
CA MET A 1 25.48 4.79 3.16
C MET A 1 24.60 3.75 2.46
N LEU A 2 24.90 2.45 2.51
CA LEU A 2 24.07 1.40 1.88
C LEU A 2 22.65 1.33 2.43
N PHE A 3 22.48 1.43 3.76
CA PHE A 3 21.15 1.42 4.40
C PHE A 3 20.21 2.47 3.80
N ALA A 4 20.63 3.73 3.78
CA ALA A 4 19.84 4.84 3.26
C ALA A 4 19.48 4.67 1.78
N ARG A 5 20.41 4.17 0.96
CA ARG A 5 20.19 3.93 -0.47
C ARG A 5 19.13 2.88 -0.76
N ILE A 6 18.97 1.90 0.13
CA ILE A 6 18.00 0.82 -0.01
C ILE A 6 16.68 1.20 0.66
N TYR A 7 16.74 1.58 1.93
CA TYR A 7 15.56 1.82 2.76
C TYR A 7 14.72 3.00 2.27
N PHE A 8 15.30 4.18 2.01
CA PHE A 8 14.48 5.38 1.75
C PHE A 8 13.65 5.30 0.46
N PRO A 9 14.16 4.80 -0.69
CA PRO A 9 13.33 4.66 -1.89
C PRO A 9 12.17 3.67 -1.68
N LEU A 10 12.41 2.55 -1.01
CA LEU A 10 11.39 1.53 -0.69
C LEU A 10 10.36 2.06 0.32
N ALA A 11 10.82 2.79 1.33
CA ALA A 11 9.97 3.43 2.31
C ALA A 11 9.06 4.50 1.67
N LEU A 12 9.61 5.29 0.74
CA LEU A 12 8.84 6.29 -0.01
C LEU A 12 7.75 5.63 -0.88
N GLY A 13 8.08 4.58 -1.63
CA GLY A 13 7.11 3.81 -2.41
C GLY A 13 5.96 3.28 -1.55
N TYR A 14 6.26 2.80 -0.35
CA TYR A 14 5.25 2.28 0.58
C TYR A 14 4.42 3.37 1.25
N ALA A 15 5.02 4.51 1.59
CA ALA A 15 4.30 5.69 2.06
C ALA A 15 3.30 6.19 1.00
N ILE A 16 3.71 6.27 -0.27
CA ILE A 16 2.83 6.61 -1.39
C ILE A 16 1.68 5.61 -1.53
N SER A 17 1.95 4.30 -1.40
CA SER A 17 0.90 3.27 -1.42
C SER A 17 -0.18 3.51 -0.37
N TYR A 18 0.22 3.81 0.88
CA TYR A 18 -0.73 4.09 1.95
C TYR A 18 -1.43 5.42 1.78
N PHE A 19 -0.76 6.44 1.22
CA PHE A 19 -1.42 7.69 0.87
C PHE A 19 -2.59 7.44 -0.09
N TYR A 20 -2.34 6.79 -1.23
CA TYR A 20 -3.41 6.50 -2.21
C TYR A 20 -4.55 5.65 -1.63
N ARG A 21 -4.21 4.68 -0.77
CA ARG A 21 -5.19 3.82 -0.10
C ARG A 21 -6.16 4.62 0.76
N ASN A 22 -5.67 5.63 1.48
CA ASN A 22 -6.47 6.38 2.46
C ASN A 22 -7.07 7.68 1.90
N ALA A 23 -6.44 8.26 0.87
CA ALA A 23 -6.87 9.54 0.30
C ALA A 23 -8.33 9.53 -0.17
N ASN A 24 -8.84 8.37 -0.63
CA ASN A 24 -10.23 8.24 -1.08
C ASN A 24 -11.25 8.73 -0.06
N ALA A 25 -11.06 8.41 1.22
CA ALA A 25 -12.00 8.74 2.27
C ALA A 25 -12.08 10.26 2.52
N ILE A 26 -11.00 11.00 2.21
CA ILE A 26 -10.97 12.45 2.37
C ILE A 26 -11.63 13.15 1.17
N ILE A 27 -11.39 12.65 -0.05
CA ILE A 27 -11.90 13.28 -1.28
C ILE A 27 -13.31 12.81 -1.67
N GLU A 28 -13.92 11.88 -0.93
CA GLU A 28 -15.23 11.31 -1.29
C GLU A 28 -16.30 12.40 -1.47
N GLY A 29 -16.29 13.42 -0.60
CA GLY A 29 -17.25 14.51 -0.64
C GLY A 29 -17.11 15.37 -1.90
N ASP A 30 -15.88 15.55 -2.38
CA ASP A 30 -15.60 16.29 -3.61
C ASP A 30 -16.07 15.50 -4.83
N LEU A 31 -15.80 14.18 -4.87
CA LEU A 31 -16.27 13.29 -5.94
C LEU A 31 -17.79 13.25 -6.05
N VAL A 32 -18.51 13.26 -4.92
CA VAL A 32 -19.98 13.32 -4.90
C VAL A 32 -20.47 14.66 -5.43
N ARG A 33 -19.89 15.77 -4.95
CA ARG A 33 -20.33 17.12 -5.34
C ARG A 33 -20.09 17.42 -6.81
N GLU A 34 -18.95 16.98 -7.34
CA GLU A 34 -18.50 17.37 -8.67
C GLU A 34 -18.92 16.39 -9.75
N LEU A 35 -18.89 15.08 -9.47
CA LEU A 35 -19.18 14.03 -10.44
C LEU A 35 -20.51 13.32 -10.19
N GLY A 36 -21.24 13.72 -9.15
CA GLY A 36 -22.56 13.16 -8.82
C GLY A 36 -22.51 11.68 -8.42
N LEU A 37 -21.36 11.19 -7.96
CA LEU A 37 -21.17 9.77 -7.64
C LEU A 37 -22.06 9.35 -6.46
N GLY A 38 -22.69 8.18 -6.59
CA GLY A 38 -23.47 7.58 -5.51
C GLY A 38 -22.61 6.78 -4.53
N PRO A 39 -23.17 6.35 -3.38
CA PRO A 39 -22.46 5.49 -2.43
C PRO A 39 -21.94 4.17 -3.04
N ALA A 40 -22.68 3.60 -4.00
CA ALA A 40 -22.27 2.38 -4.70
C ALA A 40 -21.00 2.61 -5.55
N ASP A 41 -20.89 3.77 -6.20
CA ASP A 41 -19.74 4.13 -7.02
C ASP A 41 -18.49 4.36 -6.17
N LEU A 42 -18.62 5.05 -5.04
CA LEU A 42 -17.53 5.24 -4.08
C LEU A 42 -17.03 3.91 -3.48
N GLY A 43 -17.98 3.01 -3.14
CA GLY A 43 -17.67 1.65 -2.71
C GLY A 43 -16.93 0.87 -3.80
N LEU A 44 -17.35 1.00 -5.06
CA LEU A 44 -16.69 0.38 -6.20
C LEU A 44 -15.27 0.93 -6.39
N LEU A 45 -15.06 2.25 -6.35
CA LEU A 45 -13.72 2.88 -6.48
C LEU A 45 -12.73 2.41 -5.41
N THR A 46 -13.22 2.18 -4.19
CA THR A 46 -12.42 1.58 -3.12
C THR A 46 -12.12 0.11 -3.40
N SER A 47 -13.14 -0.64 -3.84
CA SER A 47 -13.04 -2.08 -4.07
C SER A 47 -12.11 -2.43 -5.24
N VAL A 48 -12.20 -1.73 -6.37
CA VAL A 48 -11.36 -2.01 -7.56
C VAL A 48 -9.87 -1.78 -7.30
N TYR A 49 -9.53 -0.82 -6.42
CA TYR A 49 -8.16 -0.64 -5.94
C TYR A 49 -7.66 -1.88 -5.21
N PHE A 50 -8.42 -2.42 -4.26
CA PHE A 50 -8.01 -3.62 -3.53
C PHE A 50 -8.05 -4.89 -4.40
N ILE A 51 -9.02 -5.00 -5.31
CA ILE A 51 -9.12 -6.13 -6.24
C ILE A 51 -7.90 -6.19 -7.16
N SER A 52 -7.52 -5.07 -7.79
CA SER A 52 -6.32 -5.01 -8.64
C SER A 52 -5.04 -5.29 -7.84
N PHE A 53 -4.91 -4.68 -6.65
CA PHE A 53 -3.80 -4.92 -5.74
C PHE A 53 -3.66 -6.41 -5.38
N ALA A 54 -4.77 -7.07 -5.04
CA ALA A 54 -4.81 -8.47 -4.64
C ALA A 54 -4.58 -9.42 -5.82
N ALA A 55 -5.24 -9.17 -6.95
CA ALA A 55 -5.11 -9.98 -8.17
C ALA A 55 -3.66 -10.03 -8.67
N PHE A 56 -2.90 -8.95 -8.47
CA PHE A 56 -1.51 -8.88 -8.89
C PHE A 56 -0.51 -9.49 -7.89
N GLN A 57 -0.91 -9.86 -6.67
CA GLN A 57 0.02 -10.43 -5.67
C GLN A 57 0.68 -11.74 -6.13
N LEU A 58 -0.07 -12.61 -6.82
CA LEU A 58 0.47 -13.88 -7.32
C LEU A 58 1.48 -13.65 -8.48
N PRO A 59 1.14 -12.90 -9.55
CA PRO A 59 2.12 -12.50 -10.57
C PRO A 59 3.34 -11.77 -9.99
N LEU A 60 3.12 -10.88 -9.02
CA LEU A 60 4.16 -10.08 -8.40
C LEU A 60 5.26 -10.94 -7.78
N GLY A 61 4.92 -12.01 -7.06
CA GLY A 61 5.91 -12.93 -6.48
C GLY A 61 6.89 -13.47 -7.53
N VAL A 62 6.34 -13.94 -8.65
CA VAL A 62 7.11 -14.43 -9.81
C VAL A 62 8.00 -13.33 -10.38
N LEU A 63 7.46 -12.13 -10.60
CA LEU A 63 8.22 -11.00 -11.13
C LEU A 63 9.36 -10.60 -10.21
N LEU A 64 9.12 -10.56 -8.90
CA LEU A 64 10.14 -10.26 -7.90
C LEU A 64 11.23 -11.33 -7.88
N ASP A 65 10.89 -12.61 -8.04
CA ASP A 65 11.85 -13.73 -8.09
C ASP A 65 12.76 -13.69 -9.31
N ARG A 66 12.20 -13.23 -10.43
CA ARG A 66 12.86 -13.25 -11.74
C ARG A 66 13.62 -11.97 -12.06
N TYR A 67 13.02 -10.81 -11.80
CA TYR A 67 13.55 -9.49 -12.17
C TYR A 67 14.09 -8.70 -10.99
N GLY A 68 13.88 -9.19 -9.76
CA GLY A 68 14.32 -8.53 -8.55
C GLY A 68 13.44 -7.33 -8.14
N PRO A 69 13.59 -6.85 -6.90
CA PRO A 69 12.77 -5.78 -6.35
C PRO A 69 12.92 -4.46 -7.12
N ARG A 70 14.15 -4.15 -7.58
CA ARG A 70 14.44 -2.90 -8.29
C ARG A 70 13.60 -2.72 -9.54
N ARG A 71 13.66 -3.69 -10.46
CA ARG A 71 12.99 -3.55 -11.75
C ARG A 71 11.48 -3.69 -11.62
N THR A 72 11.03 -4.58 -10.75
CA THR A 72 9.60 -4.84 -10.57
C THR A 72 8.90 -3.65 -9.92
N GLU A 73 9.41 -3.14 -8.79
CA GLU A 73 8.75 -2.03 -8.09
C GLU A 73 8.82 -0.72 -8.86
N SER A 74 9.97 -0.37 -9.45
CA SER A 74 10.07 0.86 -10.25
C SER A 74 9.08 0.87 -11.41
N THR A 75 8.95 -0.26 -12.12
CA THR A 75 8.04 -0.37 -13.27
C THR A 75 6.59 -0.25 -12.82
N LEU A 76 6.22 -0.90 -11.72
CA LEU A 76 4.86 -0.83 -11.19
C LEU A 76 4.53 0.57 -10.66
N LEU A 77 5.47 1.26 -10.03
CA LEU A 77 5.28 2.66 -9.64
C LEU A 77 5.02 3.58 -10.84
N LEU A 78 5.54 3.29 -12.04
CA LEU A 78 5.16 4.02 -13.25
C LEU A 78 3.68 3.81 -13.62
N PHE A 79 3.16 2.59 -13.48
CA PHE A 79 1.72 2.33 -13.64
C PHE A 79 0.89 3.07 -12.58
N ALA A 80 1.37 3.15 -11.33
CA ALA A 80 0.70 3.93 -10.29
C ALA A 80 0.68 5.43 -10.61
N ALA A 81 1.80 5.98 -11.10
CA ALA A 81 1.88 7.37 -11.53
C ALA A 81 0.91 7.66 -12.68
N LEU A 82 0.88 6.78 -13.70
CA LEU A 82 -0.07 6.89 -14.81
C LEU A 82 -1.53 6.78 -14.32
N GLY A 83 -1.81 5.84 -13.40
CA GLY A 83 -3.13 5.67 -12.82
C GLY A 83 -3.59 6.89 -12.04
N ALA A 84 -2.70 7.51 -11.26
CA ALA A 84 -2.98 8.75 -10.53
C ALA A 84 -3.25 9.93 -11.47
N TRP A 85 -2.49 10.03 -12.56
CA TRP A 85 -2.74 11.02 -13.60
C TRP A 85 -4.07 10.80 -14.33
N ILE A 86 -4.39 9.56 -14.69
CA ILE A 86 -5.70 9.25 -15.29
C ILE A 86 -6.83 9.59 -14.32
N PHE A 87 -6.67 9.23 -13.05
CA PHE A 87 -7.65 9.52 -12.01
C PHE A 87 -7.91 11.03 -11.88
N SER A 88 -6.87 11.86 -11.81
CA SER A 88 -7.01 13.31 -11.69
C SER A 88 -7.64 13.97 -12.92
N GLN A 89 -7.41 13.44 -14.11
CA GLN A 89 -7.95 14.01 -15.35
C GLN A 89 -9.34 13.46 -15.73
N SER A 90 -9.93 12.58 -14.92
CA SER A 90 -11.19 11.91 -15.24
C SER A 90 -12.41 12.71 -14.78
N ASP A 91 -13.40 12.83 -15.67
CA ASP A 91 -14.73 13.37 -15.39
C ASP A 91 -15.82 12.29 -15.43
N SER A 92 -15.43 11.02 -15.49
CA SER A 92 -16.35 9.88 -15.58
C SER A 92 -15.95 8.76 -14.62
N LEU A 93 -16.95 8.02 -14.14
CA LEU A 93 -16.74 6.88 -13.24
C LEU A 93 -15.80 5.83 -13.85
N SER A 94 -15.92 5.55 -15.16
CA SER A 94 -15.05 4.59 -15.83
C SER A 94 -13.58 5.03 -15.85
N GLY A 95 -13.32 6.33 -16.05
CA GLY A 95 -11.98 6.90 -15.96
C GLY A 95 -11.39 6.79 -14.55
N LEU A 96 -12.19 7.09 -13.53
CA LEU A 96 -11.79 6.92 -12.12
C LEU A 96 -11.51 5.46 -11.77
N ILE A 97 -12.34 4.51 -12.24
CA ILE A 97 -12.11 3.08 -12.06
C ILE A 97 -10.81 2.65 -12.74
N ALA A 98 -10.55 3.08 -13.98
CA ALA A 98 -9.32 2.77 -14.69
C ALA A 98 -8.09 3.30 -13.95
N GLY A 99 -8.15 4.55 -13.48
CA GLY A 99 -7.12 5.14 -12.63
C GLY A 99 -6.88 4.32 -11.38
N ARG A 100 -7.94 3.92 -10.66
CA ARG A 100 -7.84 3.11 -9.44
C ARG A 100 -7.27 1.72 -9.65
N LEU A 101 -7.64 1.06 -10.74
CA LEU A 101 -7.07 -0.24 -11.11
C LEU A 101 -5.56 -0.13 -11.35
N LEU A 102 -5.12 0.91 -12.05
CA LEU A 102 -3.71 1.16 -12.33
C LEU A 102 -2.92 1.54 -11.07
N ILE A 103 -3.50 2.38 -10.19
CA ILE A 103 -2.87 2.71 -8.91
C ILE A 103 -2.74 1.45 -8.06
N GLY A 104 -3.81 0.67 -7.89
CA GLY A 104 -3.81 -0.55 -7.07
C GLY A 104 -2.82 -1.60 -7.57
N LEU A 105 -2.76 -1.81 -8.89
CA LEU A 105 -1.73 -2.63 -9.54
C LEU A 105 -0.32 -2.07 -9.29
N GLY A 106 -0.12 -0.78 -9.51
CA GLY A 106 1.21 -0.17 -9.47
C GLY A 106 1.83 -0.12 -8.08
N VAL A 107 1.02 0.06 -7.03
CA VAL A 107 1.51 0.08 -5.64
C VAL A 107 1.51 -1.29 -4.97
N SER A 108 1.12 -2.36 -5.69
CA SER A 108 1.04 -3.71 -5.14
C SER A 108 2.38 -4.26 -4.66
N ALA A 109 3.48 -3.78 -5.25
CA ALA A 109 4.84 -4.22 -4.97
C ALA A 109 5.49 -3.57 -3.75
N CYS A 110 5.04 -2.38 -3.33
CA CYS A 110 5.78 -1.52 -2.41
C CYS A 110 6.14 -2.16 -1.06
N LEU A 111 5.38 -3.18 -0.62
CA LEU A 111 5.72 -3.95 0.58
C LEU A 111 6.60 -5.15 0.28
N MET A 112 6.16 -6.02 -0.63
CA MET A 112 6.80 -7.31 -0.88
C MET A 112 8.16 -7.14 -1.54
N ALA A 113 8.31 -6.14 -2.40
CA ALA A 113 9.60 -5.76 -2.99
C ALA A 113 10.57 -5.25 -1.92
N ALA A 114 10.09 -4.46 -0.96
CA ALA A 114 10.91 -3.99 0.16
C ALA A 114 11.40 -5.14 1.03
N PHE A 115 10.50 -6.02 1.48
CA PHE A 115 10.87 -7.21 2.27
C PHE A 115 11.88 -8.08 1.53
N LYS A 116 11.68 -8.28 0.22
CA LYS A 116 12.64 -9.01 -0.58
C LYS A 116 13.99 -8.33 -0.67
N ALA A 117 14.03 -7.02 -0.93
CA ALA A 117 15.27 -6.26 -0.96
C ALA A 117 15.99 -6.35 0.38
N TYR A 118 15.26 -6.33 1.49
CA TYR A 118 15.86 -6.41 2.82
C TYR A 118 16.51 -7.76 3.10
N VAL A 119 15.87 -8.86 2.69
CA VAL A 119 16.47 -10.20 2.77
C VAL A 119 17.74 -10.32 1.93
N ILE A 120 17.82 -9.61 0.79
CA ILE A 120 18.99 -9.66 -0.09
C ILE A 120 20.17 -8.89 0.48
N TRP A 121 19.92 -7.71 1.07
CA TRP A 121 20.98 -6.73 1.37
C TRP A 121 21.28 -6.54 2.86
N PHE A 122 20.42 -7.02 3.76
CA PHE A 122 20.61 -6.91 5.20
C PHE A 122 20.68 -8.30 5.85
N SER A 123 21.36 -8.38 6.99
CA SER A 123 21.48 -9.60 7.76
C SER A 123 20.16 -9.95 8.46
N SER A 124 19.94 -11.24 8.73
CA SER A 124 18.72 -11.78 9.35
C SER A 124 18.35 -11.07 10.65
N GLU A 125 19.34 -10.70 11.46
CA GLU A 125 19.15 -10.08 12.78
C GLU A 125 18.59 -8.65 12.67
N ARG A 126 18.72 -8.00 11.50
CA ARG A 126 18.23 -6.64 11.28
C ARG A 126 16.87 -6.60 10.58
N LEU A 127 16.41 -7.73 10.03
CA LEU A 127 15.17 -7.79 9.27
C LEU A 127 13.94 -7.34 10.10
N PRO A 128 13.75 -7.76 11.36
CA PRO A 128 12.60 -7.33 12.14
C PRO A 128 12.55 -5.81 12.31
N THR A 129 13.69 -5.20 12.66
CA THR A 129 13.78 -3.74 12.83
C THR A 129 13.52 -2.98 11.54
N ILE A 130 14.12 -3.41 10.42
CA ILE A 130 13.96 -2.73 9.12
C ILE A 130 12.53 -2.90 8.57
N ASN A 131 11.92 -4.08 8.77
CA ASN A 131 10.52 -4.31 8.44
C ASN A 131 9.60 -3.43 9.29
N GLY A 132 9.89 -3.27 10.58
CA GLY A 132 9.17 -2.33 11.46
C GLY A 132 9.27 -0.89 10.95
N LEU A 133 10.47 -0.43 10.59
CA LEU A 133 10.66 0.88 9.96
C LEU A 133 9.91 1.03 8.64
N GLN A 134 9.78 -0.05 7.85
CA GLN A 134 8.96 -0.04 6.64
C GLN A 134 7.48 0.16 6.99
N MET A 135 6.96 -0.51 8.02
CA MET A 135 5.59 -0.31 8.51
C MET A 135 5.35 1.13 8.96
N VAL A 136 6.32 1.74 9.66
CA VAL A 136 6.26 3.16 10.05
C VAL A 136 6.13 4.06 8.82
N ALA A 137 6.88 3.81 7.74
CA ALA A 137 6.77 4.59 6.52
C ALA A 137 5.36 4.52 5.89
N GLY A 138 4.73 3.35 5.92
CA GLY A 138 3.32 3.20 5.50
C GLY A 138 2.37 3.99 6.39
N GLY A 139 2.57 3.95 7.71
CA GLY A 139 1.82 4.76 8.67
C GLY A 139 1.94 6.26 8.41
N LEU A 140 3.15 6.76 8.11
CA LEU A 140 3.37 8.16 7.73
C LEU A 140 2.63 8.53 6.43
N GLY A 141 2.60 7.63 5.45
CA GLY A 141 1.80 7.80 4.24
C GLY A 141 0.30 7.92 4.51
N ALA A 142 -0.22 7.07 5.40
CA ALA A 142 -1.62 7.12 5.84
C ALA A 142 -1.93 8.44 6.57
N LEU A 143 -1.05 8.88 7.48
CA LEU A 143 -1.16 10.16 8.17
C LEU A 143 -1.15 11.34 7.18
N GLY A 144 -0.31 11.28 6.14
CA GLY A 144 -0.31 12.27 5.06
C GLY A 144 -1.66 12.41 4.35
N ALA A 145 -2.42 11.32 4.24
CA ALA A 145 -3.77 11.28 3.66
C ALA A 145 -4.88 11.65 4.68
N THR A 146 -4.57 12.46 5.70
CA THR A 146 -5.55 12.97 6.68
C THR A 146 -5.60 14.50 6.68
N ILE A 147 -5.24 15.16 7.79
CA ILE A 147 -5.18 16.62 7.94
C ILE A 147 -4.26 17.26 6.87
N PRO A 148 -3.07 16.71 6.55
CA PRO A 148 -2.23 17.33 5.53
C PRO A 148 -2.88 17.37 4.15
N LEU A 149 -3.56 16.28 3.75
CA LEU A 149 -4.36 16.23 2.53
C LEU A 149 -5.53 17.23 2.59
N GLN A 150 -6.27 17.29 3.70
CA GLN A 150 -7.35 18.26 3.86
C GLN A 150 -6.86 19.71 3.74
N ASN A 151 -5.71 20.03 4.32
CA ASN A 151 -5.09 21.35 4.18
C ASN A 151 -4.65 21.60 2.73
N ALA A 152 -4.11 20.61 2.04
CA ALA A 152 -3.77 20.73 0.62
C ALA A 152 -5.01 21.04 -0.23
N LEU A 153 -6.17 20.45 0.10
CA LEU A 153 -7.45 20.73 -0.55
C LEU A 153 -7.97 22.16 -0.30
N SER A 154 -7.38 22.94 0.61
CA SER A 154 -7.69 24.37 0.74
C SER A 154 -6.95 25.24 -0.29
N PHE A 155 -5.88 24.73 -0.89
CA PHE A 155 -5.06 25.42 -1.90
C PHE A 155 -5.32 24.91 -3.33
N THR A 156 -5.80 23.67 -3.46
CA THR A 156 -6.09 22.99 -4.74
C THR A 156 -7.30 22.07 -4.57
N ASP A 157 -7.80 21.48 -5.66
CA ASP A 157 -8.79 20.40 -5.61
C ASP A 157 -8.15 19.00 -5.53
N TRP A 158 -9.00 17.96 -5.47
CA TRP A 158 -8.55 16.57 -5.48
C TRP A 158 -7.80 16.20 -6.78
N ARG A 159 -8.11 16.85 -7.91
CA ARG A 159 -7.39 16.65 -9.16
C ARG A 159 -5.95 17.12 -9.05
N GLY A 160 -5.72 18.32 -8.54
CA GLY A 160 -4.38 18.85 -8.34
C GLY A 160 -3.55 18.02 -7.36
N VAL A 161 -4.17 17.50 -6.29
CA VAL A 161 -3.52 16.54 -5.38
C VAL A 161 -3.07 15.28 -6.13
N PHE A 162 -3.97 14.63 -6.87
CA PHE A 162 -3.64 13.38 -7.56
C PHE A 162 -2.65 13.59 -8.71
N SER A 163 -2.72 14.73 -9.42
CA SER A 163 -1.71 15.13 -10.41
C SER A 163 -0.34 15.37 -9.78
N GLY A 164 -0.29 16.05 -8.62
CA GLY A 164 0.95 16.21 -7.85
C GLY A 164 1.52 14.88 -7.38
N PHE A 165 0.68 13.99 -6.88
CA PHE A 165 1.08 12.64 -6.46
C PHE A 165 1.50 11.76 -7.64
N ALA A 166 0.92 11.93 -8.84
CA ALA A 166 1.39 11.27 -10.05
C ALA A 166 2.86 11.63 -10.34
N VAL A 167 3.20 12.92 -10.24
CA VAL A 167 4.59 13.40 -10.41
C VAL A 167 5.50 12.86 -9.30
N ILE A 168 5.09 12.92 -8.04
CA ILE A 168 5.85 12.37 -6.90
C ILE A 168 6.10 10.86 -7.09
N THR A 169 5.08 10.12 -7.54
CA THR A 169 5.16 8.67 -7.76
C THR A 169 6.11 8.34 -8.92
N PHE A 170 6.07 9.12 -9.99
CA PHE A 170 7.01 9.00 -11.11
C PHE A 170 8.46 9.22 -10.64
N PHE A 171 8.72 10.28 -9.86
CA PHE A 171 10.06 10.50 -9.31
C PHE A 171 10.46 9.44 -8.29
N SER A 172 9.53 8.91 -7.50
CA SER A 172 9.78 7.77 -6.61
C SER A 172 10.24 6.54 -7.42
N ALA A 173 9.58 6.25 -8.54
CA ALA A 173 10.00 5.17 -9.45
C ALA A 173 11.44 5.37 -9.98
N LEU A 174 11.79 6.59 -10.39
CA LEU A 174 13.13 6.93 -10.84
C LEU A 174 14.16 6.83 -9.71
N CYS A 175 13.86 7.38 -8.53
CA CYS A 175 14.70 7.28 -7.35
C CYS A 175 14.97 5.82 -6.99
N LEU A 176 13.94 4.98 -6.99
CA LEU A 176 14.08 3.55 -6.72
C LEU A 176 14.98 2.88 -7.77
N TRP A 177 14.76 3.15 -9.06
CA TRP A 177 15.57 2.57 -10.13
C TRP A 177 17.06 2.96 -10.04
N VAL A 178 17.35 4.22 -9.70
CA VAL A 178 18.72 4.76 -9.64
C VAL A 178 19.44 4.36 -8.36
N PHE A 179 18.78 4.41 -7.20
CA PHE A 179 19.44 4.24 -5.91
C PHE A 179 19.43 2.81 -5.38
N LEU A 180 18.41 2.01 -5.69
CA LEU A 180 18.36 0.62 -5.26
C LEU A 180 19.40 -0.18 -6.05
N PRO A 181 20.35 -0.87 -5.39
CA PRO A 181 21.34 -1.65 -6.12
C PRO A 181 20.69 -2.86 -6.81
N GLU A 182 21.11 -3.14 -8.05
CA GLU A 182 20.70 -4.36 -8.74
C GLU A 182 21.36 -5.57 -8.08
N HIS A 183 20.57 -6.54 -7.67
CA HIS A 183 21.11 -7.83 -7.24
C HIS A 183 21.05 -8.78 -8.42
N GLN A 184 22.19 -8.95 -9.10
CA GLN A 184 22.34 -10.00 -10.10
C GLN A 184 22.50 -11.32 -9.35
N LYS A 185 21.49 -12.19 -9.43
CA LYS A 185 21.73 -13.60 -9.16
C LYS A 185 22.82 -14.05 -10.15
N PRO A 186 23.84 -14.82 -9.72
CA PRO A 186 24.66 -15.59 -10.66
C PRO A 186 23.72 -16.35 -11.60
N ASP A 187 24.17 -16.69 -12.79
CA ASP A 187 23.43 -17.37 -13.87
C ASP A 187 22.94 -18.80 -13.50
N GLU A 188 22.65 -19.07 -12.22
CA GLU A 188 21.82 -20.16 -11.75
C GLU A 188 20.45 -20.03 -12.42
N GLN A 189 20.19 -20.99 -13.31
CA GLN A 189 18.94 -21.23 -14.02
C GLN A 189 17.75 -20.67 -13.26
N LEU A 190 17.26 -19.50 -13.71
CA LEU A 190 15.99 -18.96 -13.25
C LEU A 190 14.97 -20.10 -13.26
N PRO A 191 14.30 -20.39 -12.12
CA PRO A 191 13.36 -21.50 -12.06
C PRO A 191 12.37 -21.39 -13.23
N GLU A 192 12.16 -22.47 -13.97
CA GLU A 192 11.20 -22.45 -15.07
C GLU A 192 9.86 -21.90 -14.57
N LEU A 193 9.22 -21.01 -15.32
CA LEU A 193 7.93 -20.41 -14.95
C LEU A 193 6.90 -21.50 -14.58
N LYS A 194 6.94 -22.63 -15.28
CA LYS A 194 6.12 -23.82 -14.98
C LYS A 194 6.39 -24.38 -13.57
N LYS A 195 7.65 -24.41 -13.14
CA LYS A 195 8.05 -24.89 -11.81
C LYS A 195 7.55 -23.94 -10.72
N GLN A 196 7.70 -22.63 -10.88
CA GLN A 196 7.18 -21.65 -9.90
C GLN A 196 5.66 -21.69 -9.78
N ILE A 197 4.94 -21.76 -10.91
CA ILE A 197 3.47 -21.91 -10.90
C ILE A 197 3.07 -23.22 -10.21
N LYS A 198 3.82 -24.31 -10.45
CA LYS A 198 3.58 -25.61 -9.81
C LYS A 198 3.80 -25.55 -8.29
N GLU A 199 4.88 -24.93 -7.84
CA GLU A 199 5.19 -24.71 -6.42
C GLU A 199 4.10 -23.87 -5.73
N MET A 200 3.67 -22.78 -6.37
CA MET A 200 2.54 -21.97 -5.90
C MET A 200 1.26 -22.82 -5.74
N TRP A 201 0.95 -23.67 -6.74
CA TRP A 201 -0.19 -24.59 -6.67
C TRP A 201 -0.05 -25.67 -5.58
N GLN A 202 1.17 -26.07 -5.23
CA GLN A 202 1.39 -27.01 -4.13
C GLN A 202 1.04 -26.38 -2.78
N VAL A 203 1.31 -25.09 -2.58
CA VAL A 203 0.89 -24.36 -1.37
C VAL A 203 -0.63 -24.39 -1.22
N PHE A 204 -1.37 -24.13 -2.31
CA PHE A 204 -2.83 -24.21 -2.32
C PHE A 204 -3.39 -25.63 -2.11
N ARG A 205 -2.57 -26.68 -2.22
CA ARG A 205 -2.96 -28.06 -1.87
C ARG A 205 -2.60 -28.45 -0.44
N SER A 206 -1.84 -27.62 0.27
CA SER A 206 -1.40 -27.91 1.64
C SER A 206 -2.55 -27.79 2.63
N LYS A 207 -2.79 -28.85 3.41
CA LYS A 207 -3.75 -28.82 4.52
C LYS A 207 -3.35 -27.83 5.62
N ILE A 208 -2.04 -27.66 5.84
CA ILE A 208 -1.51 -26.70 6.83
C ILE A 208 -1.83 -25.27 6.37
N PHE A 209 -1.66 -24.98 5.08
CA PHE A 209 -2.02 -23.67 4.52
C PHE A 209 -3.50 -23.36 4.74
N TRP A 210 -4.40 -24.30 4.40
CA TRP A 210 -5.84 -24.11 4.61
C TRP A 210 -6.27 -24.12 6.09
N GLY A 211 -5.46 -24.68 6.99
CA GLY A 211 -5.67 -24.54 8.43
C GLY A 211 -5.36 -23.13 8.96
N ILE A 212 -4.35 -22.46 8.39
CA ILE A 212 -3.84 -21.17 8.89
C ILE A 212 -4.42 -19.98 8.12
N ALA A 213 -4.53 -20.08 6.79
CA ALA A 213 -4.87 -18.96 5.92
C ALA A 213 -6.24 -18.34 6.22
N PRO A 214 -7.34 -19.10 6.44
CA PRO A 214 -8.63 -18.52 6.81
C PRO A 214 -8.58 -17.80 8.15
N LEU A 215 -7.87 -18.34 9.14
CA LEU A 215 -7.71 -17.72 10.45
C LEU A 215 -6.95 -16.39 10.35
N ALA A 216 -5.85 -16.37 9.60
CA ALA A 216 -5.08 -15.17 9.35
C ALA A 216 -5.91 -14.12 8.57
N ALA A 217 -6.65 -14.55 7.55
CA ALA A 217 -7.51 -13.67 6.76
C ALA A 217 -8.65 -13.07 7.59
N ILE A 218 -9.33 -13.87 8.40
CA ILE A 218 -10.41 -13.40 9.28
C ILE A 218 -9.84 -12.45 10.35
N SER A 219 -8.73 -12.80 10.99
CA SER A 219 -8.09 -11.96 12.01
C SER A 219 -7.70 -10.59 11.44
N GLN A 220 -6.98 -10.55 10.33
CA GLN A 220 -6.54 -9.30 9.70
C GLN A 220 -7.70 -8.52 9.07
N GLY A 221 -8.62 -9.22 8.41
CA GLY A 221 -9.81 -8.61 7.82
C GLY A 221 -10.70 -7.96 8.89
N SER A 222 -10.88 -8.65 10.03
CA SER A 222 -11.67 -8.11 11.16
C SER A 222 -10.98 -6.91 11.78
N ASN A 223 -9.66 -6.96 11.97
CA ASN A 223 -8.89 -5.81 12.46
C ASN A 223 -9.03 -4.59 11.53
N MET A 224 -8.86 -4.77 10.22
CA MET A 224 -9.03 -3.69 9.23
C MET A 224 -10.46 -3.16 9.19
N ALA A 225 -11.47 -4.03 9.25
CA ALA A 225 -12.88 -3.60 9.23
C ALA A 225 -13.24 -2.80 10.49
N ILE A 226 -12.80 -3.28 11.66
CA ILE A 226 -13.04 -2.60 12.94
C ILE A 226 -12.31 -1.25 12.93
N GLN A 227 -11.00 -1.21 12.71
CA GLN A 227 -10.24 0.04 12.80
C GLN A 227 -10.57 1.03 11.68
N GLY A 228 -10.71 0.54 10.45
CA GLY A 228 -10.85 1.39 9.26
C GLY A 228 -12.27 1.91 9.01
N LEU A 229 -13.31 1.20 9.46
CA LEU A 229 -14.69 1.53 9.08
C LEU A 229 -15.62 1.70 10.30
N TRP A 230 -15.58 0.77 11.26
CA TRP A 230 -16.64 0.67 12.28
C TRP A 230 -16.31 1.29 13.62
N MET A 231 -15.03 1.44 13.98
CA MET A 231 -14.63 1.96 15.30
C MET A 231 -15.15 3.38 15.51
N LYS A 232 -15.01 4.27 14.52
CA LYS A 232 -15.44 5.67 14.66
C LYS A 232 -16.96 5.83 14.81
N PRO A 233 -17.83 5.25 13.95
CA PRO A 233 -19.27 5.28 14.16
C PRO A 233 -19.68 4.62 15.47
N TRP A 234 -19.06 3.48 15.85
CA TRP A 234 -19.40 2.78 17.09
C TRP A 234 -19.09 3.62 18.34
N LEU A 235 -17.93 4.28 18.40
CA LEU A 235 -17.57 5.17 19.51
C LEU A 235 -18.56 6.34 19.67
N ARG A 236 -19.04 6.89 18.54
CA ARG A 236 -20.00 7.99 18.53
C ARG A 236 -21.42 7.53 18.87
N ASP A 237 -21.92 6.53 18.16
CA ASP A 237 -23.34 6.16 18.14
C ASP A 237 -23.70 5.16 19.24
N VAL A 238 -22.75 4.33 19.69
CA VAL A 238 -22.97 3.31 20.73
C VAL A 238 -22.32 3.70 22.04
N ALA A 239 -21.04 4.10 22.03
CA ALA A 239 -20.33 4.48 23.25
C ALA A 239 -20.65 5.91 23.72
N GLY A 240 -21.35 6.72 22.90
CA GLY A 240 -21.75 8.09 23.24
C GLY A 240 -20.58 9.06 23.42
N ILE A 241 -19.40 8.72 22.90
CA ILE A 241 -18.20 9.53 23.04
C ILE A 241 -18.26 10.70 22.06
N SER A 242 -17.92 11.91 22.53
CA SER A 242 -17.88 13.11 21.69
C SER A 242 -16.90 12.97 20.53
N GLY A 243 -17.15 13.67 19.42
CA GLY A 243 -16.33 13.57 18.20
C GLY A 243 -14.83 13.78 18.44
N ASP A 244 -14.48 14.72 19.31
CA ASP A 244 -13.09 15.03 19.66
C ASP A 244 -12.43 13.92 20.49
N ALA A 245 -13.14 13.38 21.48
CA ALA A 245 -12.63 12.28 22.31
C ALA A 245 -12.50 10.97 21.50
N ALA A 246 -13.42 10.70 20.56
CA ALA A 246 -13.32 9.57 19.65
C ALA A 246 -12.11 9.71 18.71
N ALA A 247 -11.84 10.92 18.20
CA ALA A 247 -10.67 11.20 17.39
C ALA A 247 -9.35 11.00 18.16
N GLN A 248 -9.28 11.45 19.41
CA GLN A 248 -8.12 11.21 20.29
C GLN A 248 -7.88 9.72 20.56
N LEU A 249 -8.96 8.95 20.79
CA LEU A 249 -8.85 7.51 21.01
C LEU A 249 -8.36 6.77 19.77
N LEU A 250 -8.89 7.10 18.59
CA LEU A 250 -8.43 6.53 17.32
C LEU A 250 -6.97 6.88 17.04
N PHE A 251 -6.56 8.11 17.33
CA PHE A 251 -5.16 8.53 17.24
C PHE A 251 -4.27 7.72 18.20
N ALA A 252 -4.69 7.52 19.45
CA ALA A 252 -3.98 6.69 20.42
C ALA A 252 -3.87 5.22 19.97
N MET A 253 -4.91 4.66 19.35
CA MET A 253 -4.86 3.31 18.78
C MET A 253 -3.83 3.22 17.63
N ILE A 254 -3.78 4.22 16.74
CA ILE A 254 -2.78 4.27 15.67
C ILE A 254 -1.37 4.41 16.25
N LEU A 255 -1.17 5.24 17.28
CA LEU A 255 0.11 5.33 17.98
C LEU A 255 0.51 4.01 18.63
N ALA A 256 -0.42 3.32 19.29
CA ALA A 256 -0.17 2.00 19.87
C ALA A 256 0.18 0.96 18.80
N PHE A 257 -0.45 1.05 17.62
CA PHE A 257 -0.15 0.19 16.48
C PHE A 257 1.25 0.44 15.92
N ILE A 258 1.64 1.71 15.74
CA ILE A 258 3.00 2.10 15.33
C ILE A 258 4.03 1.67 16.38
N ALA A 259 3.75 1.88 17.66
CA ALA A 259 4.60 1.43 18.76
C ALA A 259 4.73 -0.10 18.77
N GLY A 260 3.65 -0.83 18.51
CA GLY A 260 3.65 -2.28 18.35
C GLY A 260 4.55 -2.77 17.22
N PHE A 261 4.54 -2.09 16.06
CA PHE A 261 5.47 -2.41 14.97
C PHE A 261 6.93 -2.16 15.34
N LEU A 262 7.21 -1.10 16.10
CA LEU A 262 8.56 -0.80 16.59
C LEU A 262 9.03 -1.82 17.63
N THR A 263 8.17 -2.23 18.56
CA THR A 263 8.53 -3.19 19.62
C THR A 263 8.68 -4.61 19.10
N LEU A 264 7.85 -5.06 18.16
CA LEU A 264 8.02 -6.33 17.44
C LEU A 264 9.41 -6.41 16.78
N GLY A 265 9.91 -5.31 16.24
CA GLY A 265 11.23 -5.23 15.62
C GLY A 265 12.41 -5.15 16.59
N ILE A 266 12.18 -4.91 17.89
CA ILE A 266 13.20 -4.84 18.95
C ILE A 266 13.24 -6.13 19.77
N ILE A 267 12.10 -6.81 19.92
CA ILE A 267 11.96 -8.03 20.74
C ILE A 267 12.30 -9.31 19.95
N ALA A 268 12.13 -9.29 18.61
CA ALA A 268 12.43 -10.40 17.71
C ALA A 268 13.92 -10.48 17.36
#